data_AF-A0A527GJW5-F1
#
_entry.id   AF-A0A527GJW5-F1
#
_cell.length_a   1.000
_cell.length_b   1.000
_cell.length_c   1.000
_cell.angle_alpha   90.00
_cell.angle_beta   90.00
_cell.angle_gamma   90.00
#
_symmetry.space_group_name_H-M   'P 1'
#
loop_
_entity.id
_entity.type
_entity.pdbx_description
1 polymer ?
#
loop_
_entity_poly.entity_id
_entity_poly.type
_entity_poly.pdbx_seq_one_letter_code
_entity_poly.pdbx_strand_id
1 'polypeptide(L)' 'MQGPQANWLQDGKRLHLNHGPIDLIVEVFGATDECRQAYEQAIARFQTILMELVEELPELRLPAFFLAPRTFAGPTARRM' A
#
# COMPACT_ATOMS: atom_id res chain seq x y z
N MET A 1 5.84 -14.40 8.15
CA MET A 1 4.73 -13.43 8.08
C MET A 1 3.75 -13.92 7.03
N GLN A 2 2.45 -13.79 7.25
CA GLN A 2 1.47 -14.06 6.19
C GLN A 2 1.73 -13.08 5.05
N GLY A 3 1.71 -13.56 3.82
CA GLY A 3 1.85 -12.70 2.65
C GLY A 3 0.67 -11.74 2.48
N PRO A 4 0.79 -10.77 1.57
CA PRO A 4 -0.29 -9.86 1.22
C PRO A 4 -1.51 -10.64 0.70
N GLN A 5 -2.69 -10.28 1.19
CA GLN A 5 -3.96 -10.91 0.84
C GLN A 5 -4.87 -9.91 0.12
N ALA A 6 -5.64 -10.41 -0.85
CA ALA A 6 -6.63 -9.65 -1.59
C ALA A 6 -7.92 -10.45 -1.67
N ASN A 7 -9.00 -9.91 -1.09
CA ASN A 7 -10.30 -10.58 -1.02
C ASN A 7 -11.42 -9.61 -1.41
N TRP A 8 -12.45 -10.10 -2.09
CA TRP A 8 -13.65 -9.31 -2.34
C TRP A 8 -14.57 -9.34 -1.13
N LEU A 9 -15.14 -8.19 -0.78
CA LEU A 9 -16.22 -8.13 0.20
C LEU A 9 -17.51 -8.75 -0.36
N GLN A 10 -18.47 -9.03 0.53
CA GLN A 10 -19.73 -9.70 0.19
C GLN A 10 -20.57 -8.97 -0.87
N ASP A 11 -20.34 -7.67 -1.06
CA ASP A 11 -21.01 -6.87 -2.10
C ASP A 11 -20.41 -7.04 -3.50
N GLY A 12 -19.25 -7.71 -3.64
CA GLY A 12 -18.55 -7.91 -4.90
C GLY A 12 -18.03 -6.62 -5.56
N LYS A 13 -18.04 -5.49 -4.83
CA LYS A 13 -17.62 -4.16 -5.33
C LYS A 13 -16.38 -3.65 -4.63
N ARG A 14 -16.25 -3.96 -3.34
CA ARG A 14 -15.13 -3.47 -2.54
C ARG A 14 -14.06 -4.54 -2.41
N LEU A 15 -12.84 -4.16 -2.71
CA LEU A 15 -11.65 -4.98 -2.55
C LEU A 15 -11.04 -4.73 -1.17
N HIS A 16 -10.87 -5.79 -0.39
CA HIS A 16 -10.15 -5.77 0.87
C HIS A 16 -8.71 -6.25 0.64
N LEU A 17 -7.74 -5.41 1.00
CA LEU A 17 -6.32 -5.70 0.94
C LEU A 17 -5.74 -5.70 2.35
N ASN A 18 -5.08 -6.78 2.75
CA ASN A 18 -4.50 -6.92 4.08
C ASN A 18 -3.07 -7.48 4.01
N HIS A 19 -2.14 -6.85 4.72
CA HIS A 19 -0.79 -7.38 4.92
C HIS A 19 -0.23 -6.88 6.25
N GLY A 20 -0.19 -7.77 7.26
CA GLY A 20 0.29 -7.41 8.59
C GLY A 20 -0.55 -6.26 9.18
N PRO A 21 0.04 -5.11 9.52
CA PRO A 21 -0.70 -3.97 10.07
C PRO A 21 -1.40 -3.10 9.02
N ILE A 22 -1.18 -3.35 7.72
CA ILE A 22 -1.78 -2.54 6.65
C ILE A 22 -3.10 -3.17 6.23
N ASP A 23 -4.17 -2.38 6.27
CA ASP A 23 -5.52 -2.78 5.91
C ASP A 23 -6.18 -1.70 5.05
N LEU A 24 -6.70 -2.07 3.88
CA LEU A 24 -7.38 -1.16 2.95
C LEU A 24 -8.69 -1.78 2.46
N ILE A 25 -9.75 -0.96 2.40
CA ILE A 25 -11.00 -1.26 1.70
C ILE A 25 -11.12 -0.27 0.54
N VAL A 26 -11.06 -0.78 -0.69
CA VAL A 26 -10.98 0.02 -1.91
C VAL A 26 -12.21 -0.20 -2.78
N GLU A 27 -12.85 0.89 -3.21
CA GLU A 27 -13.87 0.89 -4.25
C GLU A 27 -13.40 1.80 -5.39
N VAL A 28 -13.54 1.34 -6.64
CA VAL A 28 -13.17 2.09 -7.84
C VAL A 28 -14.42 2.40 -8.64
N PHE A 29 -14.51 3.65 -9.13
CA PHE A 29 -15.62 4.15 -9.93
C PHE A 29 -15.10 4.60 -11.30
N GLY A 30 -15.84 4.30 -12.37
CA GLY A 30 -15.45 4.64 -13.73
C GLY A 30 -15.93 3.63 -14.77
N ALA A 31 -15.28 3.62 -15.93
CA ALA A 31 -15.50 2.61 -16.95
C ALA A 31 -15.07 1.22 -16.45
N THR A 32 -15.82 0.18 -16.79
CA THR A 32 -15.63 -1.17 -16.24
C THR A 32 -14.21 -1.71 -16.45
N ASP A 33 -13.62 -1.49 -17.64
CA ASP A 33 -12.27 -1.93 -17.95
C ASP A 33 -11.20 -1.18 -17.15
N GLU A 34 -11.39 0.13 -16.92
CA GLU A 34 -10.50 0.94 -16.10
C GLU A 34 -10.59 0.54 -14.63
N CYS A 35 -11.81 0.27 -14.13
CA CYS A 35 -11.99 -0.24 -12.77
C CYS A 35 -11.24 -1.56 -12.56
N ARG A 36 -11.37 -2.51 -13.49
CA ARG A 36 -10.66 -3.80 -13.42
C ARG A 36 -9.15 -3.60 -13.38
N GLN A 37 -8.61 -2.77 -14.28
CA GLN A 37 -7.19 -2.46 -14.31
C GLN A 37 -6.71 -1.80 -13.01
N ALA A 38 -7.49 -0.88 -12.46
CA ALA A 38 -7.15 -0.21 -11.20
C ALA A 38 -7.09 -1.20 -10.01
N TYR A 39 -8.02 -2.15 -9.93
CA TYR A 39 -7.95 -3.21 -8.91
C TYR A 39 -6.72 -4.10 -9.10
N GLU A 40 -6.42 -4.54 -10.32
CA GLU A 40 -5.22 -5.34 -10.63
C GLU A 40 -3.93 -4.60 -10.24
N GLN A 41 -3.83 -3.32 -10.58
CA GLN A 41 -2.71 -2.45 -10.20
C GLN A 41 -2.60 -2.27 -8.69
N ALA A 42 -3.72 -2.09 -7.99
CA ALA A 42 -3.74 -1.99 -6.54
C ALA A 42 -3.22 -3.27 -5.89
N ILE A 43 -3.69 -4.44 -6.34
CA ILE A 43 -3.23 -5.75 -5.86
C ILE A 43 -1.74 -5.93 -6.11
N ALA A 44 -1.27 -5.61 -7.32
CA ALA A 44 0.13 -5.74 -7.72
C ALA A 44 1.04 -4.84 -6.88
N ARG A 45 0.67 -3.57 -6.69
CA ARG A 45 1.43 -2.64 -5.86
C ARG A 45 1.44 -3.06 -4.39
N PHE A 46 0.31 -3.55 -3.88
CA PHE A 46 0.18 -3.97 -2.49
C PHE A 46 1.11 -5.13 -2.11
N GLN A 47 1.58 -5.91 -3.10
CA GLN A 47 2.51 -7.01 -2.87
C GLN A 47 3.82 -6.56 -2.20
N THR A 48 4.29 -5.34 -2.46
CA THR A 48 5.63 -4.90 -2.07
C THR A 48 5.66 -3.85 -0.96
N ILE A 49 4.55 -3.13 -0.72
CA ILE A 49 4.52 -1.95 0.18
C ILE A 49 5.09 -2.24 1.56
N LEU A 50 4.65 -3.32 2.24
CA LEU A 50 5.09 -3.57 3.61
C LEU A 50 6.59 -3.88 3.67
N MET A 51 7.11 -4.64 2.70
CA MET A 51 8.53 -5.01 2.68
C MET A 51 9.40 -3.79 2.43
N GLU A 52 9.03 -2.93 1.48
CA GLU A 52 9.69 -1.64 1.23
C GLU A 52 9.71 -0.76 2.49
N LEU A 53 8.58 -0.66 3.20
CA LEU A 53 8.51 0.12 4.44
C LEU A 53 9.33 -0.49 5.58
N VAL A 54 9.43 -1.82 5.66
CA VAL A 54 10.24 -2.50 6.67
C VAL A 54 11.73 -2.24 6.44
N GLU A 55 12.18 -2.23 5.18
CA GLU A 55 13.56 -1.89 4.83
C GLU A 55 13.94 -0.47 5.24
N GLU A 56 13.00 0.47 5.13
CA GLU A 56 13.21 1.88 5.48
C GLU A 56 12.80 2.22 6.93
N LEU A 57 12.25 1.26 7.66
CA LEU A 57 11.71 1.44 9.02
C LEU A 57 12.74 1.99 10.02
N PRO A 58 14.03 1.60 10.02
CA PRO A 58 15.01 2.18 10.92
C PRO A 58 15.12 3.70 10.79
N GLU A 59 15.12 4.22 9.57
CA GLU A 59 15.22 5.65 9.28
C GLU A 59 13.89 6.37 9.55
N LEU A 60 12.75 5.74 9.21
CA LEU A 60 11.42 6.25 9.50
C LEU A 60 11.14 6.43 11.00
N ARG A 61 11.78 5.63 11.86
CA ARG A 61 11.61 5.70 13.33
C ARG A 61 12.44 6.79 13.99
N LEU A 62 13.37 7.41 13.29
CA LEU A 62 14.15 8.52 13.83
C LEU A 62 13.27 9.77 13.94
N PRO A 63 13.50 10.66 14.94
CA PRO A 63 12.75 11.90 15.08
C PRO A 63 12.77 12.71 13.78
N ALA A 64 11.62 13.24 13.36
CA ALA A 64 11.56 14.09 12.17
C ALA A 64 12.42 15.34 12.39
N PHE A 65 13.51 15.47 11.64
CA PHE A 65 14.39 16.64 11.71
C PHE A 65 14.19 17.50 10.47
N PHE A 66 13.68 18.72 10.66
CA PHE A 66 13.42 19.68 9.58
C PHE A 66 14.67 20.11 8.80
N LEU A 67 15.87 19.92 9.36
CA LEU A 67 17.13 20.42 8.82
C LEU A 67 17.91 19.41 7.97
N ALA A 68 17.49 18.14 7.90
CA ALA A 68 18.17 17.12 7.13
C ALA A 68 17.17 16.39 6.20
N PRO A 69 17.27 16.57 4.87
CA PRO A 69 16.43 15.84 3.94
C PRO A 69 16.77 14.34 4.02
N ARG A 70 15.79 13.53 4.43
CA ARG A 70 15.89 12.07 4.38
C ARG A 70 15.65 11.59 2.96
N THR A 71 16.58 10.80 2.45
CA THR A 71 16.44 10.19 1.12
C THR A 71 15.87 8.79 1.28
N PHE A 72 14.54 8.69 1.23
CA PHE A 72 13.86 7.40 1.11
C PHE A 72 13.88 6.94 -0.35
N ALA A 73 14.06 5.65 -0.60
CA ALA A 73 13.92 5.01 -1.90
C ALA A 73 12.43 4.82 -2.25
N GLY A 74 11.63 4.34 -1.30
CA GLY A 74 10.24 3.99 -1.50
C GLY A 74 9.33 5.22 -1.62
N PRO A 75 8.37 5.23 -2.57
CA PRO A 75 7.46 6.35 -2.74
C PRO A 75 6.49 6.53 -1.56
N THR A 76 6.26 5.46 -0.77
CA THR A 76 5.42 5.51 0.43
C THR A 76 6.17 6.17 1.59
N ALA A 77 7.40 5.74 1.88
CA ALA A 77 8.23 6.32 2.94
C ALA A 77 8.54 7.82 2.70
N ARG A 78 8.73 8.23 1.42
CA ARG A 78 8.88 9.66 1.06
C ARG A 78 7.70 10.56 1.43
N ARG A 79 6.52 10.00 1.68
CA ARG A 79 5.28 10.73 1.98
C ARG A 79 4.87 10.66 3.45
N MET A 80 5.68 10.03 4.30
CA MET A 80 5.54 10.00 5.76
C MET A 80 6.43 11.06 6.39
#